data_AF-A0A090WYH8-F1
#
_entry.id   AF-A0A090WYH8-F1
#
_cell.length_a   1.000
_cell.length_b   1.000
_cell.length_c   1.000
_cell.angle_alpha   90.00
_cell.angle_beta   90.00
_cell.angle_gamma   90.00
#
_symmetry.space_group_name_H-M   'P 1'
#
loop_
_entity.id
_entity.type
_entity.pdbx_description
1 polymer ?
#
loop_
_entity_poly.entity_id
_entity_poly.type
_entity_poly.pdbx_seq_one_letter_code
_entity_poly.pdbx_strand_id
1 'polypeptide(L)'
;MAQNWRHKLLNQTGGEILLGGEPAGAILTDNLRPQEFTIYSNLELPEIAKTLRLVPDKTGNVEVRQKFWQNNNWNKNTVPALLIYTDLMNSGYGRNVEIANQIFENELQHIQ
;
A
#
# COMPACT_ATOMS: atom_id res chain seq x y z
N MET A 1 13.87 4.08 -1.36
CA MET A 1 13.20 3.92 -0.04
C MET A 1 13.60 2.66 0.75
N ALA A 2 14.47 1.77 0.27
CA ALA A 2 14.53 0.39 0.77
C ALA A 2 15.04 0.16 2.21
N GLN A 3 15.76 1.09 2.86
CA GLN A 3 16.12 0.97 4.29
C GLN A 3 15.21 1.87 5.13
N ASN A 4 14.64 1.33 6.22
CA ASN A 4 13.77 2.03 7.18
C ASN A 4 12.46 2.61 6.61
N TRP A 5 11.96 2.08 5.48
CA TRP A 5 10.71 2.53 4.86
C TRP A 5 9.53 2.49 5.83
N ARG A 6 9.42 1.40 6.62
CA ARG A 6 8.25 1.12 7.45
C ARG A 6 8.04 2.20 8.50
N HIS A 7 9.05 2.48 9.32
CA HIS A 7 8.95 3.52 10.33
C HIS A 7 8.71 4.92 9.72
N LYS A 8 9.42 5.24 8.63
CA LYS A 8 9.28 6.55 7.98
C LYS A 8 7.88 6.75 7.41
N LEU A 9 7.37 5.80 6.64
CA LEU A 9 6.07 5.91 6.00
C LEU A 9 4.93 5.81 7.01
N LEU A 10 4.97 4.90 7.98
CA LEU A 10 3.91 4.77 8.99
C LEU A 10 3.70 6.06 9.81
N ASN A 11 4.74 6.88 9.98
CA ASN A 11 4.62 8.18 10.66
C ASN A 11 4.08 9.31 9.75
N GLN A 12 4.06 9.08 8.44
CA GLN A 12 3.67 10.07 7.42
C GLN A 12 2.37 9.70 6.70
N THR A 13 1.92 8.45 6.86
CA THR A 13 0.65 7.93 6.35
C THR A 13 -0.40 7.88 7.45
N GLY A 14 -1.67 7.86 7.07
CA GLY A 14 -2.77 7.99 8.02
C GLY A 14 -3.98 8.71 7.41
N GLY A 15 -5.13 8.04 7.34
CA GLY A 15 -6.41 8.66 6.95
C GLY A 15 -6.51 9.02 5.45
N GLU A 16 -5.80 10.06 5.02
CA GLU A 16 -5.85 10.59 3.64
C GLU A 16 -4.76 10.03 2.73
N ILE A 17 -3.63 9.58 3.29
CA ILE A 17 -2.56 8.90 2.56
C ILE A 17 -2.47 7.47 3.09
N LEU A 18 -2.78 6.50 2.23
CA LEU A 18 -2.88 5.08 2.58
C LEU A 18 -1.95 4.24 1.71
N LEU A 19 -1.33 3.22 2.31
CA LEU A 19 -0.45 2.28 1.61
C LEU A 19 -1.29 1.16 0.98
N GLY A 20 -1.03 0.86 -0.30
CA GLY A 20 -1.55 -0.30 -1.05
C GLY A 20 -0.46 -1.30 -1.42
N GLY A 21 -0.76 -2.25 -2.30
CA GLY A 21 0.22 -3.20 -2.86
C GLY A 21 1.24 -3.79 -1.88
N GLU A 22 2.51 -3.81 -2.27
CA GLU A 22 3.60 -4.40 -1.48
C GLU A 22 3.80 -3.78 -0.08
N PRO A 23 3.83 -2.44 0.13
CA PRO A 23 4.03 -1.90 1.48
C PRO A 23 2.88 -2.24 2.42
N ALA A 24 1.65 -2.30 1.91
CA ALA A 24 0.50 -2.71 2.71
C ALA A 24 0.51 -4.21 3.01
N GLY A 25 0.83 -5.04 2.02
CA GLY A 25 1.00 -6.49 2.22
C GLY A 25 2.09 -6.81 3.23
N ALA A 26 3.19 -6.06 3.17
CA ALA A 26 4.26 -6.17 4.16
C ALA A 26 3.79 -5.76 5.56
N ILE A 27 2.94 -4.74 5.70
CA ILE A 27 2.38 -4.37 7.01
C ILE A 27 1.45 -5.44 7.55
N LEU A 28 0.60 -6.05 6.71
CA LEU A 28 -0.37 -7.04 7.15
C LEU A 28 0.24 -8.40 7.49
N THR A 29 1.29 -8.80 6.77
CA THR A 29 1.84 -10.16 6.88
C THR A 29 3.17 -10.22 7.61
N ASP A 30 3.81 -9.07 7.86
CA ASP A 30 5.21 -8.97 8.27
C ASP A 30 6.21 -9.72 7.35
N ASN A 31 5.73 -10.11 6.17
CA ASN A 31 6.47 -10.80 5.13
C ASN A 31 6.60 -9.86 3.92
N LEU A 32 7.68 -10.01 3.15
CA LEU A 32 8.05 -9.14 2.01
C LEU A 32 8.75 -7.83 2.40
N ARG A 33 9.83 -7.55 1.67
CA ARG A 33 10.41 -6.22 1.57
C ARG A 33 9.89 -5.55 0.30
N PRO A 34 9.16 -4.42 0.40
CA PRO A 34 8.62 -3.74 -0.77
C PRO A 34 9.71 -3.28 -1.73
N GLN A 35 9.49 -3.53 -3.02
CA GLN A 35 10.24 -2.97 -4.13
C GLN A 35 9.41 -1.88 -4.81
N GLU A 36 8.11 -2.07 -4.97
CA GLU A 36 7.16 -1.07 -5.47
C GLU A 36 6.33 -0.48 -4.32
N PHE A 37 6.13 0.84 -4.32
CA PHE A 37 5.36 1.54 -3.30
C PHE A 37 4.10 2.13 -3.91
N THR A 38 2.96 1.51 -3.61
CA THR A 38 1.65 2.01 -4.02
C THR A 38 1.04 2.86 -2.92
N ILE A 39 0.61 4.07 -3.27
CA ILE A 39 -0.06 5.02 -2.38
C ILE A 39 -1.43 5.32 -2.95
N TYR A 40 -2.45 5.33 -2.10
CA TYR A 40 -3.78 5.79 -2.42
C TYR A 40 -4.12 7.05 -1.63
N SER A 41 -4.64 8.06 -2.32
CA SER A 41 -5.06 9.32 -1.69
C SER A 41 -6.09 10.06 -2.53
N ASN A 42 -6.81 10.99 -1.90
CA ASN A 42 -7.62 12.01 -2.57
C ASN A 42 -6.95 13.39 -2.55
N LEU A 43 -5.77 13.51 -1.95
CA LEU A 43 -5.01 14.75 -1.94
C LEU A 43 -4.39 15.01 -3.32
N GLU A 44 -4.10 16.27 -3.59
CA GLU A 44 -3.37 16.66 -4.79
C GLU A 44 -1.93 16.14 -4.75
N LEU A 45 -1.40 15.74 -5.91
CA LEU A 45 -0.05 15.16 -6.01
C LEU A 45 1.06 16.02 -5.33
N PRO A 46 1.05 17.37 -5.42
CA PRO A 46 2.03 18.20 -4.71
C PRO A 46 1.98 18.04 -3.17
N GLU A 47 0.80 17.84 -2.59
CA GLU A 47 0.63 17.67 -1.14
C GLU A 47 1.17 16.32 -0.68
N ILE A 48 0.90 15.26 -1.46
CA ILE A 48 1.44 13.92 -1.23
C ILE A 48 2.97 13.95 -1.35
N ALA A 49 3.48 14.55 -2.42
CA ALA A 49 4.92 14.66 -2.65
C ALA A 49 5.63 15.42 -1.53
N LYS A 50 5.05 16.53 -1.04
CA LYS A 50 5.57 17.29 0.09
C LYS A 50 5.58 16.45 1.38
N THR A 51 4.46 15.80 1.69
CA THR A 51 4.29 15.02 2.93
C THR A 51 5.27 13.85 2.99
N LEU A 52 5.37 13.10 1.89
CA LEU A 52 6.23 11.91 1.78
C LEU A 52 7.67 12.22 1.34
N ARG A 53 7.97 13.49 1.04
CA ARG A 53 9.26 13.96 0.52
C ARG A 53 9.67 13.22 -0.76
N LEU A 54 8.72 13.08 -1.69
CA LEU A 54 8.93 12.45 -3.00
C LEU A 54 9.60 13.42 -3.96
N VAL A 55 10.38 12.87 -4.87
CA VAL A 55 10.97 13.59 -6.01
C VAL A 55 10.46 12.91 -7.27
N PRO A 56 9.96 13.65 -8.27
CA PRO A 56 9.52 13.07 -9.54
C PRO A 56 10.65 12.28 -10.21
N ASP A 57 10.38 11.02 -10.54
CA ASP A 57 11.30 10.12 -11.23
C ASP A 57 10.49 9.20 -12.14
N LYS A 58 10.78 9.23 -13.46
CA LYS A 58 10.08 8.40 -14.45
C LYS A 58 10.40 6.90 -14.32
N THR A 59 11.49 6.59 -13.62
CA THR A 59 11.95 5.24 -13.31
C THR A 59 11.84 4.94 -11.81
N GLY A 60 11.16 5.81 -11.07
CA GLY A 60 10.93 5.65 -9.65
C GLY A 60 9.98 4.49 -9.34
N ASN A 61 10.06 4.01 -8.10
CA ASN A 61 9.32 2.85 -7.62
C ASN A 61 8.09 3.24 -6.78
N VAL A 62 7.49 4.39 -7.07
CA VAL A 62 6.37 4.96 -6.32
C VAL A 62 5.24 5.28 -7.27
N GLU A 63 4.08 4.70 -7.00
CA GLU A 63 2.86 4.95 -7.75
C GLU A 63 1.82 5.57 -6.83
N VAL A 64 1.28 6.73 -7.23
CA VAL A 64 0.20 7.40 -6.52
C VAL A 64 -1.09 7.20 -7.30
N ARG A 65 -2.10 6.64 -6.66
CA ARG A 65 -3.40 6.32 -7.23
C ARG A 65 -4.51 7.07 -6.51
N GLN A 66 -5.58 7.39 -7.25
CA GLN A 66 -6.77 8.02 -6.68
C GLN A 66 -7.49 7.03 -5.76
N LYS A 67 -7.82 7.47 -4.54
CA LYS A 67 -8.70 6.71 -3.65
C LYS A 67 -10.14 6.76 -4.19
N PHE A 68 -10.79 5.61 -4.25
CA PHE A 68 -12.13 5.47 -4.85
C PHE A 68 -13.19 4.90 -3.90
N TRP A 69 -12.81 4.56 -2.66
CA TRP A 69 -13.73 4.06 -1.63
C TRP A 69 -14.01 5.12 -0.56
N GLN A 70 -15.18 5.04 0.07
CA GLN A 70 -15.64 6.06 1.02
C GLN A 70 -15.48 5.69 2.49
N ASN A 71 -15.58 4.40 2.84
CA ASN A 71 -15.50 3.99 4.23
C ASN A 71 -14.05 4.14 4.74
N ASN A 72 -13.86 4.55 5.98
CA ASN A 72 -12.53 4.79 6.58
C ASN A 72 -12.32 3.92 7.82
N ASN A 73 -13.16 2.92 8.05
CA ASN A 73 -13.11 2.05 9.23
C ASN A 73 -11.98 0.99 9.17
N TRP A 74 -11.01 1.17 8.26
CA TRP A 74 -9.90 0.24 8.08
C TRP A 74 -8.64 0.76 8.74
N ASN A 75 -7.64 -0.12 8.85
CA ASN A 75 -6.35 0.18 9.45
C ASN A 75 -5.83 1.55 8.96
N LYS A 76 -5.46 2.43 9.90
CA LYS A 76 -5.24 3.86 9.61
C LYS A 76 -4.20 4.11 8.52
N ASN A 77 -3.28 3.16 8.30
CA ASN A 77 -2.14 3.31 7.40
C ASN A 77 -2.25 2.55 6.08
N THR A 78 -3.20 1.62 5.95
CA THR A 78 -3.32 0.77 4.76
C THR A 78 -4.68 0.91 4.12
N VAL A 79 -4.76 0.58 2.82
CA VAL A 79 -6.03 0.41 2.13
C VAL A 79 -6.75 -0.86 2.63
N PRO A 80 -8.02 -1.12 2.26
CA PRO A 80 -8.73 -2.34 2.66
C PRO A 80 -8.00 -3.60 2.20
N ALA A 81 -8.04 -4.67 2.99
CA ALA A 81 -7.35 -5.93 2.68
C ALA A 81 -7.70 -6.50 1.30
N LEU A 82 -8.95 -6.36 0.84
CA LEU A 82 -9.38 -6.77 -0.49
C LEU A 82 -8.62 -6.03 -1.62
N LEU A 83 -8.35 -4.73 -1.43
CA LEU A 83 -7.61 -3.95 -2.40
C LEU A 83 -6.12 -4.28 -2.37
N ILE A 84 -5.55 -4.53 -1.19
CA ILE A 84 -4.17 -5.00 -1.04
C ILE A 84 -3.99 -6.34 -1.77
N TYR A 85 -4.90 -7.28 -1.54
CA TYR A 85 -4.95 -8.56 -2.25
C TYR A 85 -4.97 -8.35 -3.78
N THR A 86 -5.86 -7.50 -4.26
CA THR A 86 -6.03 -7.24 -5.69
C THR A 86 -4.77 -6.63 -6.31
N ASP A 87 -4.15 -5.65 -5.65
CA ASP A 87 -2.90 -5.04 -6.11
C ASP A 87 -1.76 -6.07 -6.22
N LEU A 88 -1.62 -6.93 -5.22
CA LEU A 88 -0.58 -7.96 -5.18
C LEU A 88 -0.81 -9.03 -6.25
N MET A 89 -2.05 -9.51 -6.41
CA MET A 89 -2.40 -10.50 -7.45
C MET A 89 -2.15 -9.96 -8.85
N ASN A 90 -2.48 -8.70 -9.10
CA ASN A 90 -2.31 -8.08 -10.42
C ASN A 90 -0.86 -7.69 -10.74
N SER A 91 0.05 -7.78 -9.77
CA SER A 91 1.45 -7.37 -9.99
C SER A 91 2.25 -8.31 -10.90
N GLY A 92 1.79 -9.56 -11.11
CA GLY A 92 2.46 -10.55 -11.94
C GLY A 92 3.72 -11.18 -11.31
N TYR A 93 4.08 -10.80 -10.08
CA TYR A 93 5.23 -11.35 -9.37
C TYR A 93 4.83 -12.48 -8.43
N GLY A 94 5.47 -13.65 -8.55
CA GLY A 94 5.15 -14.82 -7.72
C GLY A 94 5.26 -14.56 -6.21
N ARG A 95 6.25 -13.76 -5.78
CA ARG A 95 6.40 -13.35 -4.37
C ARG A 95 5.20 -12.54 -3.86
N ASN A 96 4.56 -11.75 -4.72
CA ASN A 96 3.40 -10.94 -4.34
C ASN A 96 2.14 -11.81 -4.28
N VAL A 97 2.02 -12.80 -5.18
CA VAL A 97 0.94 -13.80 -5.13
C VAL A 97 0.98 -14.59 -3.81
N GLU A 98 2.16 -14.95 -3.32
CA GLU A 98 2.31 -15.62 -2.02
C GLU A 98 1.77 -14.75 -0.87
N ILE A 99 2.12 -13.47 -0.83
CA ILE A 99 1.60 -12.53 0.17
C ILE A 99 0.09 -12.31 0.01
N ALA A 100 -0.41 -12.25 -1.21
CA ALA A 100 -1.85 -12.12 -1.48
C ALA A 100 -2.62 -13.31 -0.90
N ASN A 101 -2.14 -14.54 -1.10
CA ASN A 101 -2.77 -15.73 -0.55
C ASN A 101 -2.81 -15.72 0.99
N GLN A 102 -1.72 -15.29 1.65
CA GLN A 102 -1.71 -15.12 3.11
C GLN A 102 -2.76 -14.10 3.58
N ILE A 103 -2.92 -12.98 2.86
CA ILE A 103 -3.95 -11.98 3.16
C ILE A 103 -5.35 -12.57 2.94
N PHE A 104 -5.55 -13.35 1.88
CA PHE A 104 -6.84 -13.99 1.61
C PHE A 104 -7.26 -14.91 2.76
N GLU A 105 -6.34 -15.77 3.21
CA GLU A 105 -6.57 -16.71 4.31
C GLU A 105 -6.85 -16.01 5.65
N ASN A 106 -6.11 -14.94 5.96
CA ASN A 106 -6.19 -14.29 7.27
C ASN A 106 -7.28 -13.21 7.36
N GLU A 107 -7.50 -12.44 6.28
CA GLU A 107 -8.32 -11.22 6.31
C GLU A 107 -9.62 -11.33 5.50
N LEU A 108 -9.68 -12.23 4.50
CA LEU A 108 -10.77 -12.26 3.51
C LEU A 108 -11.59 -13.55 3.50
N GLN A 109 -11.24 -14.54 4.35
CA GLN A 109 -11.89 -15.86 4.42
C GLN A 109 -13.42 -15.83 4.70
N HIS A 110 -13.97 -14.70 5.13
CA HIS A 110 -15.38 -14.53 5.46
C HIS A 110 -16.13 -13.57 4.52
N ILE A 111 -15.48 -13.09 3.46
CA ILE A 111 -16.16 -12.30 2.44
C ILE A 111 -17.04 -13.25 1.61
N GLN A 112 -18.36 -13.03 1.67
CA GLN A 112 -19.38 -13.74 0.88
C GLN A 112 -19.73 -12.98 -0.39
#